data_AF-A0A9E4FD44-F1
#
_entry.id   AF-A0A9E4FD44-F1
#
_cell.length_a   1.000
_cell.length_b   1.000
_cell.length_c   1.000
_cell.angle_alpha   90.00
_cell.angle_beta   90.00
_cell.angle_gamma   90.00
#
_symmetry.space_group_name_H-M   'P 1'
#
loop_
_entity.id
_entity.type
_entity.pdbx_description
1 polymer ?
#
loop_
_entity_poly.entity_id
_entity_poly.type
_entity_poly.pdbx_seq_one_letter_code
_entity_poly.pdbx_strand_id
1 'polypeptide(L)'
;RFVGADGSSPVFAGIIAPSIEEVQFAIPDQTGGDFYEVWIRYKLTLFDAGGNNVGELPLIGYGKANERNFSQLGQQTPALHEATTWALRGAAAELSLRFRNKTAVQNWLATIGVVPKT
;
A
#
# COMPACT_ATOMS: atom_id res chain seq x y z
N ARG A 1 16.80 12.33 -0.05
CA ARG A 1 16.39 13.75 -0.23
C ARG A 1 15.76 13.84 -1.62
N PHE A 2 14.47 14.11 -1.71
CA PHE A 2 13.78 14.29 -2.99
C PHE A 2 14.04 15.72 -3.48
N VAL A 3 14.53 15.87 -4.71
CA VAL A 3 14.86 17.16 -5.34
C VAL A 3 14.06 17.21 -6.63
N GLY A 4 13.41 18.34 -6.89
CA GLY A 4 12.70 18.60 -8.14
C GLY A 4 13.68 18.58 -9.32
N ALA A 5 13.18 18.34 -10.53
CA ALA A 5 14.01 18.26 -11.74
C ALA A 5 14.83 19.54 -12.02
N ASP A 6 14.49 20.66 -11.37
CA ASP A 6 15.14 21.97 -11.44
C ASP A 6 16.06 22.29 -10.24
N GLY A 7 16.29 21.34 -9.33
CA GLY A 7 17.10 21.56 -8.12
C GLY A 7 16.33 22.22 -6.96
N SER A 8 15.07 22.63 -7.17
CA SER A 8 14.21 23.15 -6.11
C SER A 8 13.66 22.01 -5.25
N SER A 9 13.28 22.28 -4.00
CA SER A 9 12.52 21.29 -3.23
C SER A 9 11.10 21.25 -3.79
N PRO A 10 10.58 20.08 -4.20
CA PRO A 10 9.22 20.01 -4.76
C PRO A 10 8.23 20.57 -3.74
N VAL A 11 7.24 21.34 -4.22
CA VAL A 11 6.18 21.87 -3.35
C VAL A 11 5.21 20.74 -3.04
N PHE A 12 5.39 20.08 -1.90
CA PHE A 12 4.49 19.06 -1.37
C PHE A 12 3.86 19.53 -0.06
N ALA A 13 2.61 19.14 0.18
CA ALA A 13 1.96 19.39 1.47
C ALA A 13 2.46 18.42 2.56
N GLY A 14 2.79 17.19 2.17
CA GLY A 14 3.27 16.12 3.05
C GLY A 14 3.80 14.91 2.29
N ILE A 15 4.32 13.93 3.02
CA ILE A 15 4.94 12.72 2.49
C ILE A 15 4.30 11.50 3.14
N ILE A 16 3.94 10.49 2.33
CA ILE A 16 3.55 9.16 2.82
C ILE A 16 4.75 8.23 2.69
N ALA A 17 5.23 7.68 3.80
CA ALA A 17 6.33 6.74 3.85
C ALA A 17 5.82 5.33 4.24
N PRO A 18 5.67 4.40 3.29
CA PRO A 18 5.28 3.02 3.57
C PRO A 18 6.44 2.21 4.14
N SER A 19 6.17 1.42 5.19
CA SER A 19 7.04 0.34 5.64
C SER A 19 6.27 -0.98 5.70
N ILE A 20 6.88 -2.06 5.23
CA ILE A 20 6.32 -3.41 5.37
C ILE A 20 6.61 -3.88 6.81
N GLU A 21 5.56 -4.21 7.55
CA GLU A 21 5.67 -4.79 8.89
C GLU A 21 5.69 -6.31 8.86
N GLU A 22 4.90 -6.91 7.96
CA GLU A 22 4.81 -8.36 7.84
C GLU A 22 4.41 -8.76 6.42
N VAL A 23 4.99 -9.86 5.94
CA VAL A 23 4.55 -10.57 4.74
C VAL A 23 4.22 -12.00 5.14
N GLN A 24 3.03 -12.46 4.77
CA GLN A 24 2.61 -13.84 4.92
C GLN A 24 2.17 -14.38 3.57
N PHE A 25 2.46 -15.64 3.30
CA PHE A 25 1.96 -16.32 2.11
C PHE A 25 1.58 -17.76 2.44
N ALA A 26 0.61 -18.27 1.70
CA ALA A 26 0.17 -19.66 1.77
C ALA A 26 0.25 -20.26 0.38
N ILE A 27 0.78 -21.48 0.30
CA ILE A 27 0.90 -22.24 -0.96
C ILE A 27 -0.05 -23.45 -0.95
N PRO A 28 -0.49 -23.92 -2.13
CA PRO A 28 -1.34 -25.10 -2.30
C PRO A 28 -0.89 -26.31 -1.46
N ASP A 29 0.39 -26.68 -1.56
CA ASP A 29 0.97 -27.84 -0.88
C ASP A 29 0.84 -27.79 0.66
N GLN A 30 0.77 -26.59 1.24
CA GLN A 30 0.62 -26.41 2.70
C GLN A 30 -0.85 -26.37 3.14
N THR A 31 -1.73 -25.87 2.28
CA THR A 31 -3.14 -25.60 2.60
C THR A 31 -4.08 -26.70 2.16
N GLY A 32 -3.64 -27.58 1.25
CA GLY A 32 -4.49 -28.55 0.57
C GLY A 32 -5.47 -27.94 -0.44
N GLY A 33 -5.34 -26.64 -0.73
CA GLY A 33 -6.14 -25.92 -1.73
C GLY A 33 -5.43 -25.76 -3.07
N ASP A 34 -6.06 -25.05 -4.03
CA ASP A 34 -5.50 -24.78 -5.36
C ASP A 34 -4.94 -23.34 -5.50
N PHE A 35 -4.82 -22.61 -4.40
CA PHE A 35 -4.55 -21.17 -4.41
C PHE A 35 -3.27 -20.81 -3.69
N TYR A 36 -2.57 -19.85 -4.28
CA TYR A 36 -1.58 -19.03 -3.61
C TYR A 36 -2.28 -17.81 -3.04
N GLU A 37 -1.96 -17.50 -1.80
CA GLU A 37 -2.51 -16.34 -1.10
C GLU A 37 -1.37 -15.56 -0.48
N VAL A 38 -1.43 -14.23 -0.57
CA VAL A 38 -0.41 -13.31 -0.07
C VAL A 38 -1.09 -12.21 0.73
N TRP A 39 -0.58 -11.97 1.93
CA TRP A 39 -0.95 -10.87 2.81
C TRP A 39 0.28 -10.01 3.08
N ILE A 40 0.14 -8.69 2.94
CA ILE A 40 1.19 -7.74 3.27
C ILE A 40 0.62 -6.70 4.23
N ARG A 41 1.17 -6.64 5.45
CA ARG A 41 0.84 -5.58 6.40
C ARG A 41 1.84 -4.44 6.23
N TYR A 42 1.29 -3.26 5.95
CA TYR A 42 2.02 -2.01 5.89
C TYR A 42 1.69 -1.13 7.09
N LYS A 43 2.69 -0.37 7.51
CA LYS A 43 2.51 0.85 8.27
C LYS A 43 2.88 2.02 7.39
N LEU A 44 1.91 2.89 7.12
CA LEU A 44 2.15 4.13 6.38
C LEU A 44 2.37 5.25 7.39
N THR A 45 3.55 5.84 7.39
CA THR A 45 3.83 7.03 8.21
C THR A 45 3.58 8.28 7.39
N LEU A 46 2.76 9.19 7.89
CA LEU A 46 2.49 10.47 7.26
C LEU A 46 3.37 11.54 7.91
N PHE A 47 4.03 12.33 7.07
CA PHE A 47 4.80 13.50 7.48
C PHE A 47 4.23 14.77 6.84
N ASP A 48 4.25 15.89 7.56
CA ASP A 48 3.93 17.20 6.98
C ASP A 48 5.09 17.74 6.13
N ALA A 49 4.91 18.91 5.51
CA ALA A 49 5.94 19.57 4.71
C ALA A 49 7.23 19.89 5.49
N GLY A 50 7.13 20.03 6.82
CA GLY A 50 8.27 20.25 7.71
C GLY A 50 8.97 18.96 8.14
N GLY A 51 8.42 17.79 7.79
CA GLY A 51 8.95 16.49 8.21
C GLY A 51 8.46 16.03 9.59
N ASN A 52 7.47 16.71 10.19
CA ASN A 52 6.90 16.26 11.46
C ASN A 52 5.97 15.07 11.22
N ASN A 53 6.02 14.08 12.12
CA ASN A 53 5.12 12.94 12.06
C ASN A 53 3.68 13.39 12.39
N VAL A 54 2.78 13.15 11.44
CA VAL A 54 1.35 13.48 11.52
C VAL A 54 0.54 12.30 12.05
N GLY A 55 0.97 11.08 11.76
CA GLY A 55 0.33 9.85 12.21
C GLY A 55 0.74 8.62 11.42
N GLU A 56 0.32 7.47 11.94
CA GLU A 56 0.56 6.16 11.33
C GLU A 56 -0.77 5.55 10.89
N LEU A 57 -0.80 4.99 9.68
CA LEU A 57 -1.99 4.38 9.08
C LEU A 57 -1.67 2.91 8.77
N PRO A 58 -2.27 1.95 9.50
CA PRO A 58 -2.16 0.55 9.12
C PRO A 58 -2.91 0.29 7.82
N LEU A 59 -2.32 -0.51 6.94
CA LEU A 59 -2.87 -0.91 5.66
C LEU A 59 -2.54 -2.38 5.40
N ILE A 60 -3.50 -3.17 4.93
CA ILE A 60 -3.28 -4.57 4.58
C ILE A 60 -3.62 -4.76 3.11
N GLY A 61 -2.68 -5.34 2.36
CA GLY A 61 -2.90 -5.86 1.02
C GLY A 61 -3.16 -7.37 1.08
N TYR A 62 -4.15 -7.85 0.33
CA TYR A 62 -4.42 -9.27 0.15
C TYR A 62 -4.60 -9.60 -1.32
N GLY A 63 -4.01 -10.70 -1.76
CA GLY A 63 -4.17 -11.20 -3.11
C GLY A 63 -4.19 -12.72 -3.15
N LYS A 64 -4.88 -13.23 -4.17
CA LYS A 64 -5.14 -14.65 -4.36
C LYS A 64 -5.05 -15.01 -5.84
N ALA A 65 -4.41 -16.12 -6.15
CA ALA A 65 -4.25 -16.60 -7.52
C ALA A 65 -4.21 -18.12 -7.58
N ASN A 66 -4.78 -18.70 -8.64
CA ASN A 66 -4.88 -20.15 -8.82
C ASN A 66 -3.79 -20.66 -9.77
N GLU A 67 -3.07 -21.71 -9.41
CA GLU A 67 -1.98 -22.26 -10.22
C GLU A 67 -2.42 -22.67 -11.64
N ARG A 68 -3.60 -23.28 -11.76
CA ARG A 68 -4.12 -23.77 -13.05
C ARG A 68 -4.35 -22.62 -14.04
N ASN A 69 -4.76 -21.45 -13.56
CA ASN A 69 -5.04 -20.28 -14.39
C ASN A 69 -3.77 -19.53 -14.83
N PHE A 70 -2.65 -19.73 -14.13
CA PHE A 70 -1.41 -18.97 -14.35
C PHE A 70 -0.23 -19.85 -14.77
N SER A 71 -0.41 -21.16 -14.86
CA SER A 71 0.59 -22.15 -15.31
C SER A 71 1.21 -21.87 -16.68
N GLN A 72 0.54 -21.08 -17.53
CA GLN A 72 0.98 -20.74 -18.88
C GLN A 72 1.95 -19.55 -18.95
N LEU A 73 2.22 -18.86 -17.82
CA LEU A 73 2.99 -17.61 -17.80
C LEU A 73 4.53 -17.80 -17.87
N GLY A 74 5.05 -19.02 -17.96
CA GLY A 74 6.48 -19.27 -18.17
C GLY A 74 7.43 -18.75 -17.08
N GLN A 75 6.91 -18.39 -15.90
CA GLN A 75 7.67 -17.94 -14.73
C GLN A 75 7.86 -19.09 -13.73
N GLN A 76 8.84 -19.00 -12.82
CA GLN A 76 8.87 -19.84 -11.62
C GLN A 76 7.79 -19.32 -10.64
N THR A 77 6.82 -20.16 -10.26
CA THR A 77 5.66 -19.82 -9.39
C THR A 77 4.77 -18.66 -9.88
N PRO A 78 4.22 -18.74 -11.11
CA PRO A 78 3.47 -17.62 -11.71
C PRO A 78 2.26 -17.20 -10.87
N ALA A 79 1.59 -18.15 -10.19
CA ALA A 79 0.47 -17.82 -9.33
C ALA A 79 0.87 -17.07 -8.05
N LEU A 80 2.03 -17.36 -7.43
CA LEU A 80 2.50 -16.60 -6.26
C LEU A 80 2.82 -15.14 -6.63
N HIS A 81 3.45 -14.94 -7.78
CA HIS A 81 3.70 -13.61 -8.33
C HIS A 81 2.39 -12.84 -8.56
N GLU A 82 1.40 -13.49 -9.15
CA GLU A 82 0.08 -12.87 -9.37
C GLU A 82 -0.65 -12.57 -8.07
N ALA A 83 -0.65 -13.48 -7.09
CA ALA A 83 -1.22 -13.23 -5.77
C ALA A 83 -0.55 -12.02 -5.09
N THR A 84 0.78 -11.91 -5.20
CA THR A 84 1.54 -10.75 -4.70
C THR A 84 1.11 -9.47 -5.41
N THR A 85 1.01 -9.49 -6.74
CA THR A 85 0.56 -8.34 -7.54
C THR A 85 -0.84 -7.87 -7.13
N TRP A 86 -1.76 -8.81 -6.90
CA TRP A 86 -3.09 -8.50 -6.37
C TRP A 86 -3.05 -7.89 -4.97
N ALA A 87 -2.20 -8.39 -4.07
CA ALA A 87 -2.04 -7.83 -2.73
C ALA A 87 -1.56 -6.37 -2.78
N LEU A 88 -0.55 -6.07 -3.62
CA LEU A 88 -0.05 -4.72 -3.84
C LEU A 88 -1.13 -3.79 -4.41
N ARG A 89 -1.87 -4.26 -5.43
CA ARG A 89 -2.96 -3.48 -6.05
C ARG A 89 -4.10 -3.22 -5.06
N GLY A 90 -4.49 -4.21 -4.27
CA GLY A 90 -5.53 -4.08 -3.25
C GLY A 90 -5.16 -3.04 -2.20
N ALA A 91 -3.92 -3.08 -1.71
CA ALA A 91 -3.39 -2.08 -0.78
C ALA A 91 -3.43 -0.67 -1.39
N ALA A 92 -2.98 -0.50 -2.64
CA ALA A 92 -3.01 0.79 -3.32
C ALA A 92 -4.45 1.32 -3.51
N ALA A 93 -5.39 0.46 -3.89
CA ALA A 93 -6.79 0.82 -4.05
C ALA A 93 -7.42 1.27 -2.73
N GLU A 94 -7.22 0.51 -1.65
CA GLU A 94 -7.72 0.86 -0.31
C GLU A 94 -7.13 2.20 0.17
N LEU A 95 -5.82 2.42 -0.06
CA LEU A 95 -5.19 3.71 0.23
C LEU A 95 -5.85 4.84 -0.57
N SER A 96 -5.94 4.73 -1.90
CA SER A 96 -6.52 5.77 -2.75
C SER A 96 -7.97 6.11 -2.39
N LEU A 97 -8.77 5.11 -2.02
CA LEU A 97 -10.19 5.29 -1.71
C LEU A 97 -10.42 5.84 -0.30
N ARG A 98 -9.62 5.42 0.68
CA ARG A 98 -9.90 5.69 2.10
C ARG A 98 -8.95 6.64 2.77
N PHE A 99 -7.86 7.06 2.13
CA PHE A 99 -6.84 7.93 2.72
C PHE A 99 -7.46 9.16 3.39
N ARG A 100 -8.32 9.90 2.66
CA ARG A 100 -8.96 11.13 3.16
C ARG A 100 -9.96 10.88 4.30
N ASN A 101 -10.41 9.64 4.51
CA ASN A 101 -11.37 9.30 5.57
C ASN A 101 -10.68 8.95 6.89
N LYS A 102 -9.34 8.86 6.91
CA LYS A 102 -8.59 8.58 8.13
C LYS A 102 -8.53 9.84 8.99
N THR A 103 -8.86 9.72 10.27
CA THR A 103 -8.90 10.86 11.21
C THR A 103 -7.59 11.63 11.26
N ALA A 104 -6.44 10.95 11.30
CA ALA A 104 -5.13 11.61 11.28
C ALA A 104 -4.92 12.48 10.02
N VAL A 105 -5.40 11.99 8.86
CA VAL A 105 -5.33 12.72 7.59
C VAL A 105 -6.27 13.92 7.61
N GLN A 106 -7.50 13.76 8.09
CA GLN A 106 -8.47 14.87 8.17
C GLN A 106 -7.99 15.98 9.11
N ASN A 107 -7.46 15.61 10.27
CA ASN A 107 -6.92 16.55 11.24
C ASN A 107 -5.77 17.36 10.63
N TRP A 108 -4.86 16.70 9.91
CA TRP A 108 -3.77 17.37 9.22
C TRP A 108 -4.21 18.24 8.06
N LEU A 109 -5.15 17.77 7.23
CA LEU A 109 -5.70 18.58 6.15
C LEU A 109 -6.32 19.88 6.69
N ALA A 110 -6.98 19.83 7.86
CA ALA A 110 -7.50 21.02 8.50
C ALA A 110 -6.40 22.01 8.95
N THR A 111 -5.22 21.53 9.40
CA THR A 111 -4.13 22.44 9.80
C THR A 111 -3.52 23.20 8.63
N ILE A 112 -3.60 22.64 7.41
CA ILE A 112 -3.15 23.28 6.17
C ILE A 112 -4.30 23.97 5.40
N GLY A 113 -5.45 24.18 6.05
CA GLY A 113 -6.58 24.92 5.47
C GLY A 113 -7.42 24.16 4.45
N VAL A 114 -7.24 22.84 4.33
CA VAL A 114 -8.05 21.98 3.47
C VAL A 114 -9.26 21.47 4.26
N VAL A 115 -10.44 22.00 3.93
CA VAL A 115 -11.71 21.63 4.57
C VAL A 115 -12.45 20.60 3.68
N PRO A 116 -13.11 19.57 4.25
CA PRO A 116 -13.97 18.67 3.48
C PRO A 116 -15.05 19.45 2.73
N LYS A 117 -15.29 19.09 1.46
CA LYS A 117 -16.42 19.65 0.70
C LYS A 117 -17.69 18.95 1.17
N THR A 118 -18.66 19.73 1.64
CA THR A 118 -20.00 19.29 2.04
C THR A 118 -20.77 18.69 0.87
#